data_AF-A0A0D0B667-F1
#
_entry.id   AF-A0A0D0B667-F1
#
_cell.length_a   1.000
_cell.length_b   1.000
_cell.length_c   1.000
_cell.angle_alpha   90.00
_cell.angle_beta   90.00
_cell.angle_gamma   90.00
#
_symmetry.space_group_name_H-M   'P 1'
#
loop_
_entity.id
_entity.type
_entity.pdbx_description
1 polymer ?
#
loop_
_entity_poly.entity_id
_entity_poly.type
_entity_poly.pdbx_seq_one_letter_code
_entity_poly.pdbx_strand_id
1 'polypeptide(L)'
;MSDPHVDVCPDFTLDFYRTSRVPLVALNNTEAEAAALLRAVWVATNAAQRIQWQDQVAADNILAVENQRLLDEEADRQLQARRLGDATIDEEEKKKNRLKHIPIPSRPRPSRATQNILVSDFALRKLEKGHYVEIYYWTNKGIEDARLVYQATDDDGMVPNKTVDGSTTWIPASATRPSTTVVSDCNLDPLDFAQAIPRLVASLTERGWGHDRVHMLAGFWGALMLHRFWNSADPLDRRALMLYQEEQRRAWHQAIPLPGGAWDISILDDAELTRT
;
A
#
# COMPACT_ATOMS: atom_id res chain seq x y z
N MET A 1 29.63 -7.99 55.57
CA MET A 1 30.79 -7.92 56.50
C MET A 1 30.89 -6.48 57.00
N SER A 2 31.33 -6.25 58.24
CA SER A 2 31.56 -4.90 58.76
C SER A 2 32.86 -4.34 58.18
N ASP A 3 32.94 -3.04 57.91
CA ASP A 3 34.13 -2.40 57.34
C ASP A 3 35.26 -2.36 58.39
N PRO A 4 36.39 -3.08 58.19
CA PRO A 4 37.48 -3.10 59.16
C PRO A 4 38.22 -1.75 59.27
N HIS A 5 37.95 -0.79 58.38
CA HIS A 5 38.45 0.59 58.49
C HIS A 5 37.75 1.40 59.58
N VAL A 6 36.55 1.01 60.03
CA VAL A 6 35.84 1.70 61.12
C VAL A 6 36.16 1.12 62.51
N ASP A 7 36.91 0.02 62.58
CA ASP A 7 37.26 -0.63 63.84
C ASP A 7 38.41 0.10 64.55
N VAL A 8 38.20 0.46 65.82
CA VAL A 8 39.19 1.13 66.68
C VAL A 8 39.91 0.09 67.54
N CYS A 9 41.24 0.22 67.66
CA CYS A 9 42.05 -0.66 68.52
C CYS A 9 41.55 -0.60 69.97
N PRO A 10 41.12 -1.72 70.57
CA PRO A 10 40.75 -1.73 71.98
C PRO A 10 41.95 -1.40 72.86
N ASP A 11 41.68 -0.80 74.02
CA ASP A 11 42.71 -0.58 75.05
C ASP A 11 42.92 -1.86 75.87
N PHE A 12 43.95 -2.63 75.51
CA PHE A 12 44.30 -3.88 76.16
C PHE A 12 44.90 -3.72 77.57
N THR A 13 45.09 -2.48 78.05
CA THR A 13 45.52 -2.21 79.43
C THR A 13 44.36 -2.24 80.43
N LEU A 14 43.11 -2.17 79.95
CA LEU A 14 41.92 -2.23 80.79
C LEU A 14 41.78 -3.60 81.49
N ASP A 15 41.20 -3.59 82.68
CA ASP A 15 41.01 -4.79 83.52
C ASP A 15 40.16 -5.86 82.82
N PHE A 16 39.26 -5.45 81.93
CA PHE A 16 38.45 -6.32 81.07
C PHE A 16 39.29 -7.33 80.26
N TYR A 17 40.50 -6.95 79.83
CA TYR A 17 41.40 -7.81 79.06
C TYR A 17 42.42 -8.58 79.92
N ARG A 18 42.31 -8.51 81.24
CA ARG A 18 43.23 -9.21 82.16
C ARG A 18 43.28 -10.71 81.87
N THR A 19 42.13 -11.34 81.66
CA THR A 19 42.02 -12.79 81.35
C THR A 19 42.78 -13.16 80.06
N SER A 20 42.81 -12.28 79.06
CA SER A 20 43.55 -12.47 77.81
C SER A 20 45.06 -12.25 77.96
N ARG A 21 45.50 -11.49 78.98
CA ARG A 21 46.91 -11.21 79.28
C ARG A 21 47.58 -12.29 80.13
N VAL A 22 46.84 -12.96 81.04
CA VAL A 22 47.37 -14.01 81.95
C VAL A 22 48.22 -15.09 81.25
N PRO A 23 47.80 -15.68 80.11
CA PRO A 23 48.59 -16.71 79.43
C PRO A 23 49.90 -16.17 78.84
N LEU A 24 49.92 -14.89 78.43
CA LEU A 24 51.09 -14.24 77.85
C LEU A 24 52.11 -13.86 78.93
N VAL A 25 51.63 -13.49 80.12
CA VAL A 25 52.47 -13.22 81.29
C VAL A 25 53.16 -14.49 81.80
N ALA A 26 52.45 -15.63 81.79
CA ALA A 26 53.02 -16.94 82.15
C ALA A 26 54.13 -17.43 81.20
N LEU A 27 54.27 -16.81 80.02
CA LEU A 27 55.30 -17.07 79.01
C LEU A 27 56.52 -16.13 79.14
N ASN A 28 56.86 -15.67 80.36
CA ASN A 28 57.95 -14.74 80.68
C ASN A 28 57.77 -13.28 80.17
N ASN A 29 56.53 -12.81 79.99
CA ASN A 29 56.27 -11.39 79.65
C ASN A 29 55.71 -10.62 80.85
N THR A 30 55.99 -9.32 80.94
CA THR A 30 55.33 -8.40 81.89
C THR A 30 53.89 -8.10 81.45
N GLU A 31 53.04 -7.60 82.36
CA GLU A 31 51.66 -7.20 82.01
C GLU A 31 51.60 -6.15 80.88
N ALA A 32 52.60 -5.26 80.82
CA ALA A 32 52.73 -4.26 79.77
C ALA A 32 53.13 -4.90 78.43
N GLU A 33 54.05 -5.86 78.44
CA GLU A 33 54.44 -6.62 77.24
C GLU A 33 53.31 -7.51 76.73
N ALA A 34 52.51 -8.12 77.62
CA ALA A 34 51.33 -8.89 77.26
C ALA A 34 50.25 -8.01 76.58
N ALA A 35 50.01 -6.79 77.08
CA ALA A 35 49.11 -5.83 76.44
C ALA A 35 49.66 -5.34 75.07
N ALA A 36 50.98 -5.13 74.98
CA ALA A 36 51.65 -4.76 73.73
C ALA A 36 51.57 -5.87 72.67
N LEU A 37 51.72 -7.14 73.07
CA LEU A 37 51.57 -8.31 72.20
C LEU A 37 50.13 -8.42 71.66
N LEU A 38 49.11 -8.24 72.51
CA LEU A 38 47.71 -8.24 72.08
C LEU A 38 47.40 -7.10 71.10
N ARG A 39 47.95 -5.90 71.35
CA ARG A 39 47.86 -4.78 70.41
C ARG A 39 48.55 -5.10 69.08
N ALA A 40 49.74 -5.70 69.10
CA ALA A 40 50.46 -6.08 67.88
C ALA A 40 49.69 -7.12 67.05
N VAL A 41 49.10 -8.13 67.71
CA VAL A 41 48.25 -9.14 67.07
C VAL A 41 46.98 -8.50 66.47
N TRP A 42 46.34 -7.57 67.19
CA TRP A 42 45.17 -6.85 66.67
C TRP A 42 45.53 -6.00 65.45
N VAL A 43 46.64 -5.25 65.49
CA VAL A 43 47.10 -4.44 64.35
C VAL A 43 47.39 -5.31 63.13
N ALA A 44 48.07 -6.44 63.31
CA ALA A 44 48.34 -7.39 62.22
C ALA A 44 47.05 -8.00 61.65
N THR A 45 46.09 -8.32 62.52
CA THR A 45 44.80 -8.92 62.12
C THR A 45 43.92 -7.91 61.39
N ASN A 46 43.79 -6.68 61.92
CA ASN A 46 43.05 -5.60 61.27
C ASN A 46 43.68 -5.24 59.91
N ALA A 47 45.02 -5.17 59.83
CA ALA A 47 45.71 -4.95 58.55
C ALA A 47 45.38 -6.03 57.51
N ALA A 48 45.38 -7.31 57.91
CA ALA A 48 44.99 -8.41 57.02
C ALA A 48 43.52 -8.34 56.61
N GLN A 49 42.62 -7.98 57.53
CA GLN A 49 41.19 -7.80 57.24
C GLN A 49 40.93 -6.62 56.29
N ARG A 50 41.67 -5.52 56.43
CA ARG A 50 41.58 -4.37 55.50
C ARG A 50 42.03 -4.73 54.10
N ILE A 51 43.07 -5.53 53.95
CA ILE A 51 43.51 -6.05 52.63
C ILE A 51 42.40 -6.94 52.04
N GLN A 52 41.89 -7.90 52.80
CA GLN A 52 40.81 -8.78 52.35
C GLN A 52 39.54 -8.01 51.96
N TRP A 53 39.20 -6.97 52.72
CA TRP A 53 38.07 -6.09 52.42
C TRP A 53 38.32 -5.29 51.13
N GLN A 54 39.53 -4.75 50.92
CA GLN A 54 39.89 -4.06 49.69
C GLN A 54 39.82 -4.98 48.47
N ASP A 55 40.31 -6.22 48.60
CA ASP A 55 40.22 -7.23 47.55
C ASP A 55 38.75 -7.56 47.22
N GLN A 56 37.91 -7.69 48.25
CA GLN A 56 36.48 -7.92 48.08
C GLN A 56 35.78 -6.75 47.38
N VAL A 57 36.03 -5.51 47.81
CA VAL A 57 35.48 -4.30 47.18
C VAL A 57 35.96 -4.16 45.74
N ALA A 58 37.22 -4.47 45.46
CA ALA A 58 37.75 -4.47 44.10
C ALA A 58 37.06 -5.52 43.23
N ALA A 59 36.89 -6.75 43.73
CA ALA A 59 36.17 -7.82 43.02
C ALA A 59 34.70 -7.45 42.76
N ASP A 60 34.00 -6.91 43.76
CA ASP A 60 32.60 -6.50 43.63
C ASP A 60 32.44 -5.34 42.63
N ASN A 61 33.37 -4.38 42.62
CA ASN A 61 33.38 -3.30 41.64
C ASN A 61 33.59 -3.82 40.20
N ILE A 62 34.49 -4.79 39.99
CA ILE A 62 34.70 -5.41 38.67
C ILE A 62 33.42 -6.11 38.21
N LEU A 63 32.79 -6.88 39.10
CA LEU A 63 31.53 -7.57 38.79
C LEU A 63 30.39 -6.57 38.49
N ALA A 64 30.31 -5.46 39.23
CA ALA A 64 29.31 -4.43 38.99
C ALA A 64 29.50 -3.75 37.63
N VAL A 65 30.74 -3.41 37.27
CA VAL A 65 31.06 -2.82 35.96
C VAL A 65 30.74 -3.79 34.82
N GLU A 66 31.12 -5.07 34.95
CA GLU A 66 30.84 -6.07 33.92
C GLU A 66 29.34 -6.35 33.78
N ASN A 67 28.60 -6.45 34.90
CA ASN A 67 27.14 -6.59 34.88
C ASN A 67 26.48 -5.38 34.22
N GLN A 68 26.96 -4.16 34.51
CA GLN A 68 26.43 -2.96 33.88
C GLN A 68 26.68 -2.98 32.36
N ARG A 69 27.89 -3.37 31.93
CA ARG A 69 28.24 -3.52 30.51
C ARG A 69 27.30 -4.50 29.80
N LEU A 70 27.03 -5.65 30.42
CA LEU A 70 26.11 -6.65 29.86
C LEU A 70 24.67 -6.15 29.77
N LEU A 71 24.20 -5.38 30.76
CA LEU A 71 22.87 -4.77 30.73
C LEU A 71 22.74 -3.74 29.60
N ASP A 72 23.76 -2.90 29.42
CA ASP A 72 23.79 -1.89 28.36
C ASP A 72 23.82 -2.56 26.96
N GLU A 73 24.63 -3.60 26.78
CA GLU A 73 24.68 -4.39 25.53
C GLU A 73 23.36 -5.12 25.22
N GLU A 74 22.66 -5.61 26.23
CA GLU A 74 21.33 -6.21 26.06
C GLU A 74 20.28 -5.14 25.71
N ALA A 75 20.32 -3.97 26.35
CA ALA A 75 19.42 -2.86 26.06
C ALA A 75 19.60 -2.36 24.61
N ASP A 76 20.83 -2.24 24.14
CA ASP A 76 21.16 -1.86 22.76
C ASP A 76 20.66 -2.90 21.76
N ARG A 77 20.86 -4.20 22.05
CA ARG A 77 20.33 -5.29 21.22
C ARG A 77 18.80 -5.25 21.15
N GLN A 78 18.12 -5.02 22.27
CA GLN A 78 16.67 -4.89 22.29
C GLN A 78 16.16 -3.66 21.54
N LEU A 79 16.88 -2.55 21.61
CA LEU A 79 16.54 -1.34 20.86
C LEU A 79 16.71 -1.56 19.35
N GLN A 80 17.80 -2.19 18.93
CA GLN A 80 18.04 -2.56 17.52
C GLN A 80 16.99 -3.54 17.02
N ALA A 81 16.67 -4.59 17.80
CA ALA A 81 15.64 -5.56 17.46
C ALA A 81 14.26 -4.90 17.30
N ARG A 82 13.91 -3.95 18.18
CA ARG A 82 12.67 -3.16 18.05
C ARG A 82 12.64 -2.32 16.78
N ARG A 83 13.72 -1.57 16.49
CA ARG A 83 13.81 -0.76 15.25
C ARG A 83 13.68 -1.60 13.99
N LEU A 84 14.33 -2.76 13.97
CA LEU A 84 14.22 -3.70 12.85
C LEU A 84 12.79 -4.24 12.76
N GLY A 85 12.18 -4.64 13.87
CA GLY A 85 10.78 -5.05 13.94
C GLY A 85 9.83 -3.99 13.38
N ASP A 86 9.92 -2.76 13.86
CA ASP A 86 9.10 -1.63 13.40
C ASP A 86 9.29 -1.38 11.90
N ALA A 87 10.53 -1.37 11.41
CA ALA A 87 10.82 -1.23 9.98
C ALA A 87 10.24 -2.37 9.15
N THR A 88 10.26 -3.61 9.65
CA THR A 88 9.62 -4.74 8.94
C THR A 88 8.09 -4.59 8.91
N ILE A 89 7.47 -4.12 10.00
CA ILE A 89 6.03 -3.87 10.05
C ILE A 89 5.65 -2.77 9.06
N ASP A 90 6.42 -1.69 9.00
CA ASP A 90 6.20 -0.58 8.06
C ASP A 90 6.32 -1.03 6.61
N GLU A 91 7.34 -1.83 6.29
CA GLU A 91 7.51 -2.37 4.94
C GLU A 91 6.40 -3.37 4.57
N GLU A 92 5.94 -4.18 5.51
CA GLU A 92 4.76 -5.02 5.29
C GLU A 92 3.49 -4.19 5.09
N GLU A 93 3.30 -3.12 5.85
CA GLU A 93 2.12 -2.25 5.73
C GLU A 93 2.14 -1.49 4.41
N LYS A 94 3.30 -1.00 3.95
CA LYS A 94 3.49 -0.43 2.61
C LYS A 94 3.19 -1.47 1.51
N LYS A 95 3.59 -2.73 1.70
CA LYS A 95 3.34 -3.80 0.73
C LYS A 95 1.87 -4.21 0.65
N LYS A 96 1.17 -4.26 1.79
CA LYS A 96 -0.26 -4.61 1.88
C LYS A 96 -1.14 -3.45 1.42
N ASN A 97 -0.84 -2.23 1.86
CA ASN A 97 -1.65 -1.04 1.62
C ASN A 97 -0.99 -0.08 0.63
N ARG A 98 -0.49 -0.60 -0.50
CA ARG A 98 0.29 0.18 -1.48
C ARG A 98 -0.37 1.51 -1.84
N LEU A 99 -1.68 1.49 -2.13
CA LEU A 99 -2.46 2.67 -2.53
C LEU A 99 -2.37 3.82 -1.52
N LYS A 100 -2.32 3.52 -0.21
CA LYS A 100 -2.19 4.50 0.88
C LYS A 100 -0.84 5.22 0.87
N HIS A 101 0.20 4.58 0.32
CA HIS A 101 1.58 5.06 0.35
C HIS A 101 2.11 5.54 -0.99
N ILE A 102 1.26 5.56 -2.03
CA ILE A 102 1.65 6.12 -3.33
C ILE A 102 1.95 7.61 -3.15
N PRO A 103 3.14 8.10 -3.53
CA PRO A 103 3.47 9.52 -3.44
C PRO A 103 2.51 10.35 -4.28
N ILE A 104 1.80 11.28 -3.63
CA ILE A 104 0.90 12.21 -4.31
C ILE A 104 1.72 13.46 -4.68
N PRO A 105 1.86 13.79 -5.97
CA PRO A 105 2.57 15.00 -6.38
C PRO A 105 1.84 16.24 -5.88
N SER A 106 2.59 17.22 -5.36
CA SER A 106 2.05 18.52 -4.97
C SER A 106 1.68 19.34 -6.21
N ARG A 107 0.45 19.15 -6.68
CA ARG A 107 -0.13 19.88 -7.82
C ARG A 107 -1.58 20.24 -7.53
N PRO A 108 -2.10 21.35 -8.07
CA PRO A 108 -3.50 21.71 -7.90
C PRO A 108 -4.40 20.62 -8.50
N ARG A 109 -5.64 20.53 -8.00
CA ARG A 109 -6.66 19.65 -8.56
C ARG A 109 -6.78 19.93 -10.06
N PRO A 110 -6.75 18.90 -10.94
CA PRO A 110 -7.03 19.08 -12.36
C PRO A 110 -8.36 19.82 -12.53
N SER A 111 -8.42 20.74 -13.49
CA SER A 111 -9.66 21.45 -13.80
C SER A 111 -10.79 20.47 -14.09
N ARG A 112 -12.04 20.88 -13.87
CA ARG A 112 -13.22 20.03 -14.16
C ARG A 112 -13.26 19.55 -15.62
N ALA A 113 -12.68 20.33 -16.54
CA ALA A 113 -12.55 19.96 -17.96
C ALA A 113 -11.55 18.82 -18.22
N THR A 114 -10.56 18.66 -17.33
CA THR A 114 -9.55 17.58 -17.35
C THR A 114 -9.87 16.45 -16.36
N GLN A 115 -11.04 16.48 -15.73
CA GLN A 115 -11.45 15.39 -14.86
C GLN A 115 -11.79 14.18 -15.76
N ASN A 116 -10.97 13.12 -15.67
CA ASN A 116 -11.14 11.91 -16.46
C ASN A 116 -12.60 11.45 -16.37
N ILE A 117 -13.24 11.36 -17.54
CA ILE A 117 -14.59 10.81 -17.65
C ILE A 117 -14.48 9.32 -17.32
N LEU A 118 -15.14 8.90 -16.25
CA LEU A 118 -15.11 7.52 -15.80
C LEU A 118 -16.04 6.67 -16.67
N VAL A 119 -15.52 6.23 -17.81
CA VAL A 119 -16.21 5.25 -18.66
C VAL A 119 -16.03 3.85 -18.07
N SER A 120 -17.03 2.98 -18.23
CA SER A 120 -16.97 1.59 -17.75
C SER A 120 -15.75 0.82 -18.29
N ASP A 121 -15.00 0.17 -17.40
CA ASP A 121 -13.87 -0.71 -17.73
C ASP A 121 -14.24 -1.81 -18.73
N PHE A 122 -15.46 -2.34 -18.65
CA PHE A 122 -15.97 -3.33 -19.60
C PHE A 122 -16.00 -2.77 -21.03
N ALA A 123 -16.54 -1.56 -21.18
CA ALA A 123 -16.66 -0.89 -22.46
C ALA A 123 -15.29 -0.55 -23.04
N LEU A 124 -14.39 -0.04 -22.19
CA LEU A 124 -13.02 0.30 -22.57
C LEU A 124 -12.23 -0.93 -23.05
N ARG A 125 -12.35 -2.07 -22.35
CA ARG A 125 -11.72 -3.33 -22.77
C ARG A 125 -12.26 -3.87 -24.09
N LYS A 126 -13.58 -3.77 -24.33
CA LYS A 126 -14.14 -4.13 -25.65
C LYS A 126 -13.62 -3.21 -26.75
N LEU A 127 -13.53 -1.91 -26.45
CA LEU A 127 -13.00 -0.92 -27.38
C LEU A 127 -11.53 -1.20 -27.72
N GLU A 128 -10.68 -1.53 -26.75
CA GLU A 128 -9.27 -1.92 -26.98
C GLU A 128 -9.13 -3.16 -27.87
N LYS A 129 -10.05 -4.11 -27.75
CA LYS A 129 -10.08 -5.33 -28.58
C LYS A 129 -10.66 -5.12 -29.98
N GLY A 130 -11.08 -3.90 -30.33
CA GLY A 130 -11.72 -3.66 -31.62
C GLY A 130 -13.14 -4.20 -31.74
N HIS A 131 -13.76 -4.60 -30.62
CA HIS A 131 -15.10 -5.18 -30.61
C HIS A 131 -16.19 -4.12 -30.62
N TYR A 132 -17.37 -4.51 -31.11
CA TYR A 132 -18.58 -3.69 -30.96
C TYR A 132 -18.90 -3.46 -29.48
N VAL A 133 -19.16 -2.20 -29.15
CA VAL A 133 -19.59 -1.73 -27.84
C VAL A 133 -20.64 -0.62 -28.03
N GLU A 134 -21.65 -0.68 -27.19
CA GLU A 134 -22.79 0.24 -27.17
C GLU A 134 -22.33 1.67 -26.83
N ILE A 135 -22.89 2.66 -27.52
CA ILE A 135 -22.59 4.10 -27.31
C ILE A 135 -23.06 4.55 -25.92
N TYR A 136 -24.03 3.84 -25.34
CA TYR A 136 -24.57 4.06 -24.02
C TYR A 136 -23.50 4.38 -22.96
N TYR A 137 -22.36 3.66 -22.97
CA TYR A 137 -21.29 3.83 -21.98
C TYR A 137 -20.62 5.22 -21.99
N TRP A 138 -20.78 5.99 -23.08
CA TRP A 138 -20.28 7.36 -23.23
C TRP A 138 -21.36 8.43 -23.02
N THR A 139 -22.62 8.03 -22.81
CA THR A 139 -23.71 8.94 -22.45
C THR A 139 -23.53 9.43 -21.01
N ASN A 140 -24.21 10.53 -20.64
CA ASN A 140 -24.16 11.02 -19.25
C ASN A 140 -24.70 9.97 -18.26
N LYS A 141 -25.72 9.19 -18.67
CA LYS A 141 -26.29 8.09 -17.89
C LYS A 141 -25.27 6.97 -17.71
N GLY A 142 -24.63 6.51 -18.79
CA GLY A 142 -23.62 5.45 -18.73
C GLY A 142 -22.38 5.85 -17.89
N ILE A 143 -21.98 7.12 -17.93
CA ILE A 143 -20.89 7.64 -17.10
C ILE A 143 -21.28 7.67 -15.61
N GLU A 144 -22.50 8.09 -15.29
CA GLU A 144 -22.98 8.08 -13.91
C GLU A 144 -23.13 6.65 -13.39
N ASP A 145 -23.62 5.72 -14.21
CA ASP A 145 -23.70 4.31 -13.85
C ASP A 145 -22.31 3.71 -13.59
N ALA A 146 -21.32 4.02 -14.44
CA ALA A 146 -19.94 3.61 -14.20
C ALA A 146 -19.37 4.21 -12.91
N ARG A 147 -19.74 5.46 -12.58
CA ARG A 147 -19.36 6.12 -11.32
C ARG A 147 -19.99 5.46 -10.11
N LEU A 148 -21.27 5.10 -10.17
CA LEU A 148 -21.97 4.39 -9.10
C LEU A 148 -21.35 3.01 -8.88
N VAL A 149 -21.02 2.28 -9.95
CA VAL A 149 -20.31 1.00 -9.84
C VAL A 149 -18.97 1.19 -9.16
N TYR A 150 -18.16 2.16 -9.59
CA TYR A 150 -16.85 2.43 -8.99
C TYR A 150 -16.93 2.82 -7.51
N GLN A 151 -17.98 3.55 -7.09
CA GLN A 151 -18.21 3.91 -5.69
C GLN A 151 -18.73 2.74 -4.85
N ALA A 152 -19.47 1.82 -5.46
CA ALA A 152 -20.09 0.68 -4.78
C ALA A 152 -19.19 -0.56 -4.71
N THR A 153 -18.23 -0.72 -5.63
CA THR A 153 -17.37 -1.90 -5.68
C THR A 153 -16.31 -1.88 -4.59
N ASP A 154 -16.55 -2.68 -3.55
CA ASP A 154 -15.54 -3.42 -2.77
C ASP A 154 -15.46 -4.88 -3.29
N ASP A 155 -15.73 -5.08 -4.59
CA ASP A 155 -15.87 -6.40 -5.22
C ASP A 155 -14.50 -7.00 -5.55
N ASP A 156 -13.97 -7.80 -4.62
CA ASP A 156 -12.73 -8.57 -4.73
C ASP A 156 -12.82 -9.77 -5.71
N GLY A 157 -13.97 -9.97 -6.36
CA GLY A 157 -14.14 -11.04 -7.34
C GLY A 157 -13.23 -10.87 -8.54
N MET A 158 -12.27 -11.78 -8.74
CA MET A 158 -11.38 -11.80 -9.90
C MET A 158 -11.76 -12.94 -10.86
N VAL A 159 -11.76 -12.65 -12.16
CA VAL A 159 -12.07 -13.60 -13.24
C VAL A 159 -10.83 -13.83 -14.09
N PRO A 160 -10.49 -15.09 -14.45
CA PRO A 160 -9.38 -15.36 -15.34
C PRO A 160 -9.69 -14.89 -16.77
N ASN A 161 -8.79 -14.12 -17.36
CA ASN A 161 -8.82 -13.60 -18.72
C ASN A 161 -7.58 -14.06 -19.47
N LYS A 162 -7.78 -14.81 -20.56
CA LYS A 162 -6.68 -15.26 -21.41
C LYS A 162 -6.20 -14.12 -22.31
N THR A 163 -4.91 -13.87 -22.30
CA THR A 163 -4.24 -12.92 -23.18
C THR A 163 -3.82 -13.59 -24.48
N VAL A 164 -3.46 -12.78 -25.48
CA VAL A 164 -3.15 -13.24 -26.85
C VAL A 164 -1.93 -14.16 -26.91
N ASP A 165 -1.00 -14.02 -25.96
CA ASP A 165 0.17 -14.87 -25.76
C ASP A 165 -0.14 -16.21 -25.07
N GLY A 166 -1.41 -16.47 -24.74
CA GLY A 166 -1.85 -17.68 -24.04
C GLY A 166 -1.68 -17.64 -22.51
N SER A 167 -1.16 -16.54 -21.95
CA SER A 167 -1.08 -16.39 -20.50
C SER A 167 -2.45 -16.05 -19.89
N THR A 168 -2.60 -16.25 -18.57
CA THR A 168 -3.84 -15.97 -17.85
C THR A 168 -3.63 -14.78 -16.93
N THR A 169 -4.38 -13.72 -17.18
CA THR A 169 -4.44 -12.50 -16.35
C THR A 169 -5.69 -12.53 -15.50
N TRP A 170 -5.62 -12.06 -14.27
CA TRP A 170 -6.80 -11.91 -13.41
C TRP A 170 -7.32 -10.49 -13.54
N ILE A 171 -8.60 -10.34 -13.89
CA ILE A 171 -9.26 -9.04 -13.98
C ILE A 171 -10.46 -8.98 -13.04
N PRO A 172 -10.83 -7.81 -12.51
CA PRO A 172 -12.03 -7.66 -11.70
C PRO A 172 -13.27 -8.16 -12.44
N ALA A 173 -14.18 -8.83 -11.74
CA ALA A 173 -15.42 -9.36 -12.31
C ALA A 173 -16.27 -8.23 -12.92
N SER A 174 -16.28 -7.07 -12.27
CA SER A 174 -16.91 -5.83 -12.76
C SER A 174 -16.43 -5.41 -14.16
N ALA A 175 -15.19 -5.73 -14.54
CA ALA A 175 -14.64 -5.42 -15.85
C ALA A 175 -15.07 -6.40 -16.96
N THR A 176 -15.74 -7.50 -16.61
CA THR A 176 -16.24 -8.51 -17.57
C THR A 176 -17.74 -8.45 -17.80
N ARG A 177 -18.48 -7.78 -16.92
CA ARG A 177 -19.94 -7.75 -16.97
C ARG A 177 -20.42 -6.42 -17.56
N PRO A 178 -21.34 -6.44 -18.54
CA PRO A 178 -22.02 -5.22 -18.95
C PRO A 178 -22.88 -4.69 -17.81
N SER A 179 -23.18 -3.38 -17.83
CA SER A 179 -24.19 -2.85 -16.90
C SER A 179 -25.57 -3.47 -17.21
N THR A 180 -26.38 -3.70 -16.18
CA THR A 180 -27.76 -4.19 -16.34
C THR A 180 -28.70 -3.15 -16.96
N THR A 181 -28.27 -1.89 -16.98
CA THR A 181 -28.99 -0.71 -17.49
C THR A 181 -28.60 -0.33 -18.92
N VAL A 182 -27.72 -1.09 -19.57
CA VAL A 182 -27.24 -0.76 -20.92
C VAL A 182 -28.41 -0.68 -21.89
N VAL A 183 -28.47 0.44 -22.59
CA VAL A 183 -29.44 0.67 -23.66
C VAL A 183 -28.78 0.42 -25.00
N SER A 184 -29.46 -0.33 -25.88
CA SER A 184 -29.00 -0.53 -27.26
C SER A 184 -28.92 0.79 -28.01
N ASP A 185 -27.97 0.93 -28.92
CA ASP A 185 -27.74 2.16 -29.70
C ASP A 185 -29.02 2.68 -30.37
N CYS A 186 -29.81 1.80 -30.98
CA CYS A 186 -31.03 2.18 -31.67
C CYS A 186 -32.12 2.76 -30.74
N ASN A 187 -32.02 2.49 -29.43
CA ASN A 187 -32.92 2.94 -28.38
C ASN A 187 -32.39 4.15 -27.61
N LEU A 188 -31.22 4.69 -27.98
CA LEU A 188 -30.70 5.90 -27.37
C LEU A 188 -31.54 7.12 -27.77
N ASP A 189 -31.71 8.04 -26.83
CA ASP A 189 -32.23 9.37 -27.16
C ASP A 189 -31.24 10.08 -28.11
N PRO A 190 -31.71 10.76 -29.18
CA PRO A 190 -30.83 11.42 -30.14
C PRO A 190 -29.86 12.43 -29.51
N LEU A 191 -30.27 13.12 -28.44
CA LEU A 191 -29.39 14.04 -27.73
C LEU A 191 -28.33 13.29 -26.93
N ASP A 192 -28.71 12.21 -26.23
CA ASP A 192 -27.77 11.35 -25.51
C ASP A 192 -26.74 10.75 -26.48
N PHE A 193 -27.18 10.29 -27.66
CA PHE A 193 -26.32 9.82 -28.75
C PHE A 193 -25.32 10.91 -29.18
N ALA A 194 -25.81 12.08 -29.59
CA ALA A 194 -24.96 13.15 -30.11
C ALA A 194 -23.92 13.64 -29.08
N GLN A 195 -24.28 13.69 -27.81
CA GLN A 195 -23.37 14.05 -26.72
C GLN A 195 -22.31 12.99 -26.44
N ALA A 196 -22.62 11.72 -26.67
CA ALA A 196 -21.70 10.61 -26.43
C ALA A 196 -20.62 10.49 -27.52
N ILE A 197 -20.93 10.84 -28.78
CA ILE A 197 -20.00 10.67 -29.91
C ILE A 197 -18.63 11.32 -29.69
N PRO A 198 -18.49 12.60 -29.30
CA PRO A 198 -17.18 13.21 -29.10
C PRO A 198 -16.33 12.47 -28.06
N ARG A 199 -16.96 11.93 -27.01
CA ARG A 199 -16.28 11.18 -25.95
C ARG A 199 -15.83 9.80 -26.43
N LEU A 200 -16.65 9.13 -27.25
CA LEU A 200 -16.30 7.86 -27.87
C LEU A 200 -15.13 8.04 -28.86
N VAL A 201 -15.16 9.09 -29.69
CA VAL A 201 -14.07 9.43 -30.62
C VAL A 201 -12.76 9.73 -29.88
N ALA A 202 -12.82 10.50 -28.80
CA ALA A 202 -11.67 10.73 -27.93
C ALA A 202 -11.15 9.41 -27.33
N SER A 203 -12.04 8.55 -26.84
CA SER A 203 -11.68 7.24 -26.25
C SER A 203 -11.04 6.28 -27.25
N LEU A 204 -11.49 6.29 -28.52
CA LEU A 204 -10.87 5.55 -29.62
C LEU A 204 -9.43 6.03 -29.85
N THR A 205 -9.25 7.34 -29.93
CA THR A 205 -7.94 7.98 -30.16
C THR A 205 -6.96 7.67 -29.02
N GLU A 206 -7.38 7.86 -27.77
CA GLU A 206 -6.57 7.58 -26.58
C GLU A 206 -6.15 6.11 -26.45
N ARG A 207 -6.92 5.20 -27.05
CA ARG A 207 -6.65 3.75 -27.06
C ARG A 207 -5.90 3.27 -28.29
N GLY A 208 -5.33 4.19 -29.07
CA GLY A 208 -4.46 3.86 -30.19
C GLY A 208 -5.18 3.20 -31.37
N TRP A 209 -6.49 3.44 -31.53
CA TRP A 209 -7.15 3.07 -32.78
C TRP A 209 -6.49 3.78 -33.95
N GLY A 210 -6.33 3.08 -35.07
CA GLY A 210 -5.74 3.65 -36.28
C GLY A 210 -6.49 4.89 -36.73
N HIS A 211 -5.76 5.97 -37.01
CA HIS A 211 -6.31 7.28 -37.33
C HIS A 211 -7.39 7.23 -38.42
N ASP A 212 -7.16 6.45 -39.48
CA ASP A 212 -8.13 6.28 -40.58
C ASP A 212 -9.47 5.69 -40.10
N ARG A 213 -9.44 4.74 -39.15
CA ARG A 213 -10.66 4.16 -38.57
C ARG A 213 -11.38 5.15 -37.65
N VAL A 214 -10.63 5.94 -36.89
CA VAL A 214 -11.22 6.98 -36.03
C VAL A 214 -11.93 8.03 -36.88
N HIS A 215 -11.28 8.50 -37.95
CA HIS A 215 -11.89 9.45 -38.89
C HIS A 215 -13.10 8.87 -39.62
N MET A 216 -13.03 7.61 -40.06
CA MET A 216 -14.14 6.91 -40.69
C MET A 216 -15.37 6.83 -39.78
N LEU A 217 -15.18 6.40 -38.53
CA LEU A 217 -16.28 6.33 -37.56
C LEU A 217 -16.82 7.72 -37.19
N ALA A 218 -15.94 8.71 -36.99
CA ALA A 218 -16.35 10.09 -36.75
C ALA A 218 -17.15 10.66 -37.94
N GLY A 219 -16.71 10.37 -39.17
CA GLY A 219 -17.38 10.73 -40.41
C GLY A 219 -18.76 10.10 -40.52
N PHE A 220 -18.88 8.81 -40.20
CA PHE A 220 -20.17 8.11 -40.14
C PHE A 220 -21.17 8.78 -39.20
N TRP A 221 -20.78 9.02 -37.95
CA TRP A 221 -21.66 9.68 -36.99
C TRP A 221 -21.99 11.12 -37.39
N GLY A 222 -21.03 11.85 -37.98
CA GLY A 222 -21.27 13.16 -38.56
C GLY A 222 -22.29 13.12 -39.70
N ALA A 223 -22.16 12.18 -40.62
CA ALA A 223 -23.08 11.99 -41.74
C ALA A 223 -24.50 11.68 -41.25
N LEU A 224 -24.65 10.82 -40.23
CA LEU A 224 -25.94 10.55 -39.60
C LEU A 224 -26.56 11.82 -39.01
N MET A 225 -25.80 12.61 -38.23
CA MET A 225 -26.31 13.84 -37.62
C MET A 225 -26.65 14.95 -38.64
N LEU A 226 -26.08 14.88 -39.84
CA LEU A 226 -26.38 15.79 -40.95
C LEU A 226 -27.47 15.25 -41.89
N HIS A 227 -27.89 13.99 -41.73
CA HIS A 227 -28.90 13.38 -42.57
C HIS A 227 -30.28 14.02 -42.34
N ARG A 228 -31.11 14.09 -43.39
CA ARG A 228 -32.45 14.70 -43.34
C ARG A 228 -33.36 14.12 -42.25
N PHE A 229 -33.18 12.84 -41.93
CA PHE A 229 -33.97 12.16 -40.89
C PHE A 229 -33.61 12.60 -39.48
N TRP A 230 -32.40 13.13 -39.24
CA TRP A 230 -31.96 13.54 -37.91
C TRP A 230 -32.87 14.61 -37.29
N ASN A 231 -33.25 15.60 -38.11
CA ASN A 231 -34.13 16.70 -37.71
C ASN A 231 -35.57 16.53 -38.24
N SER A 232 -35.95 15.34 -38.68
CA SER A 232 -37.31 15.10 -39.18
C SER A 232 -38.33 15.27 -38.05
N ALA A 233 -39.48 15.85 -38.39
CA ALA A 233 -40.62 15.93 -37.49
C ALA A 233 -41.22 14.53 -37.24
N ASP A 234 -41.03 13.59 -38.17
CA ASP A 234 -41.50 12.21 -38.02
C ASP A 234 -40.58 11.44 -37.04
N PRO A 235 -41.12 10.91 -35.92
CA PRO A 235 -40.37 10.02 -35.04
C PRO A 235 -39.87 8.74 -35.73
N LEU A 236 -40.56 8.24 -36.76
CA LEU A 236 -40.17 7.03 -37.49
C LEU A 236 -38.89 7.24 -38.29
N ASP A 237 -38.73 8.39 -38.95
CA ASP A 237 -37.49 8.75 -39.66
C ASP A 237 -36.29 8.74 -38.71
N ARG A 238 -36.43 9.39 -37.55
CA ARG A 238 -35.37 9.41 -36.52
C ARG A 238 -35.08 8.01 -35.99
N ARG A 239 -36.12 7.18 -35.83
CA ARG A 239 -35.98 5.79 -35.39
C ARG A 239 -35.26 4.93 -36.42
N ALA A 240 -35.61 5.04 -37.71
CA ALA A 240 -34.95 4.34 -38.81
C ALA A 240 -33.46 4.68 -38.86
N LEU A 241 -33.11 5.96 -38.67
CA LEU A 241 -31.72 6.41 -38.61
C LEU A 241 -30.92 5.76 -37.47
N MET A 242 -31.52 5.63 -36.28
CA MET A 242 -30.88 4.99 -35.12
C MET A 242 -30.76 3.47 -35.29
N LEU A 243 -31.76 2.83 -35.92
CA LEU A 243 -31.71 1.40 -36.25
C LEU A 243 -30.60 1.12 -37.27
N TYR A 244 -30.59 1.85 -38.38
CA TYR A 244 -29.55 1.78 -39.40
C TYR A 244 -28.16 1.98 -38.79
N GLN A 245 -28.02 2.99 -37.93
CA GLN A 245 -26.77 3.28 -37.23
C GLN A 245 -26.24 2.09 -36.41
N GLU A 246 -27.12 1.41 -35.67
CA GLU A 246 -26.75 0.25 -34.87
C GLU A 246 -26.36 -0.93 -35.77
N GLU A 247 -27.20 -1.24 -36.76
CA GLU A 247 -27.02 -2.37 -37.68
C GLU A 247 -25.71 -2.25 -38.46
N GLN A 248 -25.45 -1.09 -39.06
CA GLN A 248 -24.23 -0.83 -39.81
C GLN A 248 -22.98 -0.97 -38.94
N ARG A 249 -22.99 -0.45 -37.71
CA ARG A 249 -21.84 -0.61 -36.81
C ARG A 249 -21.60 -2.05 -36.43
N ARG A 250 -22.67 -2.81 -36.10
CA ARG A 250 -22.55 -4.23 -35.77
C ARG A 250 -21.99 -5.01 -36.95
N ALA A 251 -22.55 -4.81 -38.14
CA ALA A 251 -22.14 -5.48 -39.36
C ALA A 251 -20.69 -5.13 -39.74
N TRP A 252 -20.30 -3.86 -39.64
CA TRP A 252 -18.94 -3.39 -39.87
C TRP A 252 -17.93 -4.07 -38.95
N HIS A 253 -18.18 -4.11 -37.64
CA HIS A 253 -17.30 -4.80 -36.69
C HIS A 253 -17.20 -6.32 -36.96
N GLN A 254 -18.30 -6.96 -37.38
CA GLN A 254 -18.34 -8.37 -37.74
C GLN A 254 -17.60 -8.67 -39.05
N ALA A 255 -17.53 -7.71 -39.97
CA ALA A 255 -16.89 -7.86 -41.27
C ALA A 255 -15.35 -7.69 -41.22
N ILE A 256 -14.80 -6.95 -40.24
CA ILE A 256 -13.35 -6.73 -40.09
C ILE A 256 -12.51 -8.01 -40.19
N PRO A 257 -12.81 -9.12 -39.47
CA PRO A 257 -12.00 -10.33 -39.53
C PRO A 257 -12.22 -11.18 -40.79
N LEU A 258 -13.19 -10.85 -41.65
CA LEU A 258 -13.53 -11.66 -42.82
C LEU A 258 -12.57 -11.36 -43.99
N PRO A 259 -12.41 -12.30 -44.96
CA PRO A 259 -11.51 -12.10 -46.12
C PRO A 259 -11.84 -10.89 -47.00
N GLY A 260 -13.07 -10.40 -46.98
CA GLY A 260 -13.50 -9.18 -47.68
C GLY A 260 -13.30 -7.89 -46.87
N GLY A 261 -12.97 -8.00 -45.58
CA GLY A 261 -12.86 -6.88 -44.66
C GLY A 261 -14.18 -6.12 -44.46
N ALA A 262 -14.10 -5.05 -43.68
CA ALA A 262 -15.18 -4.09 -43.56
C ALA A 262 -15.09 -3.00 -44.65
N TRP A 263 -16.15 -2.23 -44.83
CA TRP A 263 -16.24 -1.12 -45.80
C TRP A 263 -16.02 0.23 -45.13
N ASP A 264 -15.99 1.29 -45.93
CA ASP A 264 -16.04 2.66 -45.42
C ASP A 264 -17.46 2.96 -44.90
N ILE A 265 -17.65 2.80 -43.59
CA ILE A 265 -18.95 3.04 -42.94
C ILE A 265 -19.36 4.52 -42.97
N SER A 266 -18.46 5.45 -43.30
CA SER A 266 -18.84 6.87 -43.41
C SER A 266 -19.74 7.19 -44.60
N ILE A 267 -19.80 6.28 -45.58
CA ILE A 267 -20.68 6.37 -46.75
C ILE A 267 -22.03 5.74 -46.38
N LEU A 268 -23.06 6.58 -46.20
CA LEU A 268 -24.41 6.11 -45.89
C LEU A 268 -25.06 5.47 -47.13
N ASP A 269 -25.71 4.33 -46.92
CA ASP A 269 -26.59 3.69 -47.91
C ASP A 269 -28.02 4.19 -47.70
N ASP A 270 -28.40 5.24 -48.43
CA ASP A 270 -29.75 5.82 -48.38
C ASP A 270 -30.84 4.81 -48.80
N ALA A 271 -30.51 3.84 -49.66
CA ALA A 271 -31.45 2.83 -50.11
C ALA A 271 -31.72 1.79 -49.02
N GLU A 272 -30.72 1.44 -48.23
CA GLU A 272 -30.89 0.60 -47.04
C GLU A 272 -31.60 1.35 -45.91
N LEU A 273 -31.20 2.60 -45.64
CA LEU A 273 -31.79 3.45 -44.60
C LEU A 273 -33.29 3.71 -44.77
N THR A 274 -33.79 3.70 -46.01
CA THR A 274 -35.22 3.88 -46.32
C THR A 274 -36.02 2.57 -46.31
N ARG A 275 -35.37 1.41 -46.15
CA ARG A 275 -36.02 0.10 -46.00
C ARG A 275 -36.22 -0.31 -44.55
N THR A 276 -35.44 0.26 -43.64
CA THR A 276 -35.50 0.08 -42.18
C THR A 276 -36.71 0.79 -41.58
#